data_AF-A0A076FHC8-F1
#
_entry.id   AF-A0A076FHC8-F1
#
_cell.length_a   1.000
_cell.length_b   1.000
_cell.length_c   1.000
_cell.angle_alpha   90.00
_cell.angle_beta   90.00
_cell.angle_gamma   90.00
#
_symmetry.space_group_name_H-M   'P 1'
#
loop_
_entity.id
_entity.type
_entity.pdbx_description
1 polymer ?
#
loop_
_entity_poly.entity_id
_entity_poly.type
_entity_poly.pdbx_seq_one_letter_code
_entity_poly.pdbx_strand_id
1 'polypeptide(L)' 'MRKFILLISFFAISLSAWPVYEASNKQERKYYDEGAIFRQLGQGKWECTDRYAKGSFELEWCVKGWEYMDEKLESKKKDW' A
#
# COMPACT_ATOMS: atom_id res chain seq x y z
N MET A 1 -11.59 -33.09 -28.30
CA MET A 1 -11.45 -31.62 -28.25
C MET A 1 -10.88 -31.20 -26.90
N ARG A 2 -9.57 -31.34 -26.73
CA ARG A 2 -8.80 -31.26 -25.46
C ARG A 2 -8.26 -29.86 -25.14
N LYS A 3 -8.57 -28.85 -25.96
CA LYS A 3 -7.88 -27.55 -25.99
C LYS A 3 -8.53 -26.45 -25.13
N PHE A 4 -9.77 -26.64 -24.69
CA PHE A 4 -10.51 -25.60 -23.95
C PHE A 4 -10.29 -25.62 -22.42
N ILE A 5 -9.73 -26.70 -21.86
CA ILE A 5 -9.52 -26.81 -20.42
C ILE A 5 -8.35 -25.92 -19.95
N LEU A 6 -7.37 -25.67 -20.82
CA LEU A 6 -6.17 -24.89 -20.49
C LEU A 6 -6.39 -23.37 -20.42
N LEU A 7 -7.53 -22.86 -20.90
CA LEU A 7 -7.84 -21.42 -20.87
C LEU A 7 -8.50 -20.97 -19.56
N ILE A 8 -9.16 -21.88 -18.84
CA ILE A 8 -9.83 -21.56 -17.57
C ILE A 8 -8.81 -21.44 -16.42
N SER A 9 -7.72 -22.22 -16.46
CA SER A 9 -6.69 -22.21 -15.42
C SER A 9 -5.83 -20.94 -15.41
N PHE A 10 -5.74 -20.21 -16.52
CA PHE A 10 -5.00 -18.94 -16.57
C PHE A 10 -5.78 -17.74 -15.99
N PHE A 11 -7.12 -17.79 -16.02
CA PHE A 11 -7.95 -16.68 -15.51
C PHE A 11 -8.12 -16.68 -13.98
N ALA A 12 -7.92 -17.83 -13.32
CA ALA A 12 -8.04 -17.94 -11.87
C ALA A 12 -6.86 -17.32 -11.09
N ILE A 13 -5.70 -17.16 -11.75
CA ILE A 13 -4.48 -16.67 -11.07
C ILE A 13 -4.46 -15.13 -11.00
N SER A 14 -5.18 -14.41 -11.87
CA SER A 14 -5.21 -12.94 -11.87
C SER A 14 -6.12 -12.30 -10.82
N LEU A 15 -6.95 -13.07 -10.10
CA LEU A 15 -7.81 -12.54 -9.04
C LEU A 15 -7.09 -12.35 -7.69
N SER A 16 -5.82 -12.77 -7.59
CA SER A 16 -5.01 -12.59 -6.37
C SER A 16 -4.19 -11.29 -6.36
N ALA A 17 -4.32 -10.45 -7.40
CA ALA A 17 -3.74 -9.12 -7.44
C ALA A 17 -4.65 -8.06 -6.82
N TRP A 18 -5.51 -8.42 -5.87
CA TRP A 18 -6.09 -7.41 -4.99
C TRP A 18 -4.95 -6.83 -4.15
N PRO A 19 -4.77 -5.50 -4.17
CA PRO A 19 -3.67 -4.89 -3.44
C PRO A 19 -3.91 -5.17 -1.95
N VAL A 20 -3.07 -6.01 -1.36
CA VAL A 20 -3.05 -6.32 0.09
C VAL A 20 -2.63 -5.09 0.92
N TYR A 21 -2.73 -3.90 0.34
CA TYR A 21 -2.35 -2.61 0.88
C TYR A 21 -3.56 -1.72 1.20
N GLU A 22 -4.79 -2.16 0.92
CA GLU A 22 -5.98 -1.41 1.31
C GLU A 22 -6.25 -1.57 2.80
N ALA A 23 -6.13 -0.45 3.53
CA ALA A 23 -6.54 -0.36 4.93
C ALA A 23 -8.04 -0.68 5.06
N SER A 24 -8.34 -1.83 5.68
CA SER A 24 -9.68 -2.38 5.84
C SER A 24 -10.43 -1.76 7.01
N ASN A 25 -9.72 -1.34 8.05
CA ASN A 25 -10.30 -0.80 9.27
C ASN A 25 -9.78 0.59 9.62
N LYS A 26 -10.46 1.25 10.57
CA LYS A 26 -10.17 2.65 10.93
C LYS A 26 -8.77 2.86 11.50
N GLN A 27 -8.22 1.87 12.22
CA GLN A 27 -6.87 1.96 12.79
C GLN A 27 -5.81 1.83 11.69
N GLU A 28 -5.96 0.86 10.80
CA GLU A 28 -5.09 0.68 9.63
C GLU A 28 -5.04 1.95 8.80
N ARG A 29 -6.21 2.53 8.50
CA ARG A 29 -6.30 3.74 7.68
C ARG A 29 -5.61 4.93 8.35
N LYS A 30 -5.80 5.08 9.67
CA LYS A 30 -5.15 6.16 10.42
C LYS A 30 -3.63 6.08 10.28
N TYR A 31 -3.03 4.92 10.55
CA TYR A 31 -1.57 4.78 10.53
C TYR A 31 -1.02 4.83 9.10
N TYR A 32 -1.75 4.27 8.15
CA TYR A 32 -1.45 4.40 6.73
C TYR A 32 -1.41 5.87 6.28
N ASP A 33 -2.42 6.66 6.63
CA ASP A 33 -2.47 8.08 6.29
C ASP A 33 -1.32 8.86 6.95
N GLU A 34 -0.95 8.52 8.20
CA GLU A 34 0.23 9.11 8.86
C GLU A 34 1.52 8.86 8.08
N GLY A 35 1.73 7.62 7.60
CA GLY A 35 2.85 7.27 6.73
C GLY A 35 2.86 8.04 5.42
N ALA A 36 1.70 8.14 4.77
CA ALA A 36 1.55 8.88 3.53
C ALA A 36 1.84 10.38 3.72
N ILE A 37 1.43 10.97 4.85
CA ILE A 37 1.74 12.36 5.20
C ILE A 37 3.25 12.57 5.36
N PHE A 38 3.93 11.71 6.12
CA PHE A 38 5.39 11.80 6.28
C PHE A 38 6.10 11.79 4.93
N ARG A 39 5.68 10.92 4.02
CA ARG A 39 6.20 10.89 2.65
C ARG A 39 5.91 12.19 1.90
N GLN A 40 4.67 12.70 1.96
CA GLN A 40 4.26 13.92 1.27
C GLN A 40 5.07 15.15 1.73
N LEU A 41 5.41 15.19 3.02
CA LEU A 41 6.25 16.20 3.66
C LEU A 41 7.75 16.02 3.35
N GLY A 42 8.14 14.98 2.62
CA GLY A 42 9.54 14.67 2.30
C GLY A 42 10.33 14.08 3.46
N GLN A 43 9.64 13.62 4.51
CA GLN A 43 10.28 12.95 5.64
C GLN A 43 10.61 11.50 5.32
N GLY A 44 11.62 10.97 6.00
CA GLY A 44 12.07 9.60 5.81
C GLY A 44 11.14 8.59 6.49
N LYS A 45 11.19 7.34 6.02
CA LYS A 45 10.50 6.19 6.63
C LYS A 45 10.81 6.02 8.13
N TRP A 46 11.97 6.53 8.58
CA TRP A 46 12.42 6.42 9.97
C TRP A 46 11.50 7.16 10.96
N GLU A 47 10.70 8.14 10.53
CA GLU A 47 9.71 8.81 11.39
C GLU A 47 8.66 7.82 11.93
N CYS A 48 8.25 6.84 11.11
CA CYS A 48 7.37 5.77 11.57
C CYS A 48 8.06 4.90 12.64
N THR A 49 9.35 4.59 12.47
CA THR A 49 10.11 3.78 13.42
C THR A 49 10.51 4.51 14.70
N ASP A 50 10.55 5.84 14.67
CA ASP A 50 10.77 6.68 15.85
C ASP A 50 9.49 6.80 16.69
N ARG A 51 8.34 6.93 16.01
CA ARG A 51 7.03 7.08 16.66
C ARG A 51 6.44 5.77 17.20
N TYR A 52 6.71 4.63 16.55
CA TYR A 52 6.09 3.35 16.89
C TYR A 52 7.10 2.27 17.25
N ALA A 53 6.70 1.39 18.17
CA ALA A 53 7.52 0.28 18.60
C ALA A 53 7.79 -0.70 17.45
N LYS A 54 9.01 -1.25 17.42
CA LYS A 54 9.42 -2.22 16.39
C LYS A 54 8.49 -3.44 16.41
N GLY A 55 7.94 -3.78 15.25
CA GLY A 55 7.01 -4.90 15.08
C GLY A 55 5.59 -4.63 15.55
N SER A 56 5.26 -3.38 15.91
CA SER A 56 3.89 -3.03 16.25
C SER A 56 3.01 -2.93 15.00
N PHE A 57 1.72 -3.10 15.20
CA PHE A 57 0.72 -2.97 14.14
C PHE A 57 0.72 -1.56 13.53
N GLU A 58 0.88 -0.54 14.37
CA GLU A 58 0.96 0.86 13.96
C GLU A 58 2.17 1.11 13.05
N LEU A 59 3.33 0.54 13.41
CA LEU A 59 4.54 0.66 12.62
C LEU A 59 4.36 0.05 11.22
N GLU A 60 3.77 -1.15 11.15
CA GLU A 60 3.54 -1.85 9.88
C GLU A 60 2.69 -0.99 8.92
N TRP A 61 1.58 -0.44 9.41
CA TRP A 61 0.68 0.35 8.59
C TRP A 61 1.22 1.74 8.25
N CYS A 62 1.94 2.38 9.17
CA CYS A 62 2.67 3.62 8.87
C CYS A 62 3.71 3.42 7.77
N VAL A 63 4.49 2.34 7.85
CA VAL A 63 5.46 2.01 6.80
C VAL A 63 4.77 1.74 5.47
N LYS A 64 3.69 0.96 5.45
CA LYS A 64 2.91 0.69 4.23
C LYS A 64 2.39 1.98 3.59
N GLY A 65 1.85 2.89 4.40
CA GLY A 65 1.38 4.19 3.92
C GLY A 65 2.48 5.09 3.38
N TRP A 66 3.66 5.06 4.00
CA TRP A 66 4.83 5.79 3.51
C TRP A 66 5.34 5.21 2.18
N GLU A 67 5.38 3.89 2.05
CA GLU A 67 5.86 3.20 0.84
C GLU A 67 4.88 3.30 -0.32
N TYR A 68 3.58 3.37 -0.04
CA TYR A 68 2.56 3.45 -1.06
C TYR A 68 2.67 4.75 -1.88
N MET A 69 2.73 4.56 -3.20
CA MET A 69 2.60 5.61 -4.19
C MET A 69 1.23 5.50 -4.82
N ASP A 70 0.35 6.47 -4.54
CA ASP A 70 -0.78 6.67 -5.45
C ASP A 70 -0.23 7.39 -6.69
N GLU A 71 -0.17 6.68 -7.82
CA GLU A 71 0.27 7.24 -9.10
C GLU A 71 -0.51 8.51 -9.48
N LYS A 72 -1.75 8.67 -9.00
CA LYS A 72 -2.56 9.89 -9.21
C LYS A 72 -2.09 11.09 -8.37
N LEU A 73 -1.46 10.86 -7.22
CA LEU A 73 -0.89 11.92 -6.38
C LEU A 73 0.44 12.41 -6.96
N GLU A 74 1.26 11.50 -7.51
CA GLU A 74 2.49 11.85 -8.22
C GLU A 74 2.22 12.63 -9.50
N SER A 75 1.19 12.27 -10.28
CA SER A 75 0.86 13.01 -11.51
C SER A 75 0.51 14.47 -11.23
N LYS A 76 -0.19 14.75 -10.12
CA LYS A 76 -0.50 16.13 -9.69
C LYS A 76 0.73 16.91 -9.22
N LYS A 77 1.75 16.23 -8.68
CA LYS A 77 3.02 16.85 -8.28
C LYS A 77 3.96 17.12 -9.45
N LYS A 78 3.66 16.66 -10.66
CA LYS A 78 4.47 16.91 -11.86
C LYS A 78 3.97 18.11 -12.69
N ASP A 79 2.75 18.57 -12.40
CA ASP A 79 2.08 19.67 -13.11
C ASP A 79 2.18 21.03 -12.39
N TRP A 80 3.03 21.18 -11.36
CA TRP A 80 3.30 22.47 -10.68
C TRP A 80 4.74 22.93 -10.86
#